data_AF-A0A254TKB0-F1
#
_entry.id   AF-A0A254TKB0-F1
#
_cell.length_a   1.000
_cell.length_b   1.000
_cell.length_c   1.000
_cell.angle_alpha   90.00
_cell.angle_beta   90.00
_cell.angle_gamma   90.00
#
_symmetry.space_group_name_H-M   'P 1'
#
loop_
_entity.id
_entity.type
_entity.pdbx_description
1 polymer ?
#
loop_
_entity_poly.entity_id
_entity_poly.type
_entity_poly.pdbx_seq_one_letter_code
_entity_poly.pdbx_strand_id
1 'polypeptide(L)'
;MGQAKIKQRAAFAPQLIEGWEADDCVNFAVGLARLTGWLLHVDWWSTSTEHREDIPLDQLRPLRVYVADNHDQIFDVCGTRSIREFSEKILFKLIRTRGLGNGGCVHSVLRRSKALIAASTMPTQ
;
A
#
# COMPACT_ATOMS: atom_id res chain seq x y z
N MET A 1 39.79 -7.41 2.88
CA MET A 1 38.58 -7.95 3.53
C MET A 1 37.67 -6.77 3.88
N GLY A 2 36.41 -6.62 3.48
CA GLY A 2 35.56 -7.19 2.44
C GLY A 2 34.54 -6.09 2.10
N GLN A 3 34.31 -5.82 0.83
CA GLN A 3 33.31 -4.84 0.41
C GLN A 3 31.92 -5.39 0.69
N ALA A 4 31.24 -4.89 1.71
CA ALA A 4 29.79 -4.97 1.81
C ALA A 4 29.18 -4.03 0.76
N LYS A 5 29.27 -4.42 -0.51
CA LYS A 5 28.43 -3.86 -1.58
C LYS A 5 27.01 -4.30 -1.27
N ILE A 6 26.30 -3.46 -0.52
CA ILE A 6 24.84 -3.49 -0.48
C ILE A 6 24.40 -3.36 -1.93
N LYS A 7 24.06 -4.49 -2.56
CA LYS A 7 23.52 -4.54 -3.91
C LYS A 7 22.24 -3.71 -3.86
N GLN A 8 22.29 -2.48 -4.36
CA GLN A 8 21.08 -1.73 -4.64
C GLN A 8 20.20 -2.61 -5.52
N ARG A 9 19.03 -2.92 -4.95
CA ARG A 9 17.74 -3.24 -5.56
C ARG A 9 17.83 -3.81 -6.99
N ALA A 10 17.25 -4.99 -7.19
CA ALA A 10 16.65 -5.31 -8.48
C ALA A 10 15.63 -4.19 -8.78
N ALA A 11 16.08 -3.14 -9.47
CA ALA A 11 15.24 -2.04 -9.88
C ALA A 11 14.38 -2.61 -10.98
N PHE A 12 13.11 -2.87 -10.66
CA PHE A 12 12.12 -3.23 -11.68
C PHE A 12 12.19 -2.22 -12.82
N ALA A 13 11.89 -2.68 -14.04
CA ALA A 13 11.91 -1.79 -15.20
C ALA A 13 11.04 -0.54 -14.89
N PRO A 14 11.50 0.69 -15.17
CA PRO A 14 10.77 1.91 -14.82
C PRO A 14 9.32 1.90 -15.30
N GLN A 15 9.06 1.33 -16.48
CA GLN A 15 7.71 1.20 -17.05
C GLN A 15 6.79 0.31 -16.19
N LEU A 16 7.34 -0.73 -15.54
CA LEU A 16 6.59 -1.57 -14.60
C LEU A 16 6.31 -0.83 -13.29
N ILE A 17 7.26 -0.02 -12.82
CA ILE A 17 7.07 0.81 -11.63
C ILE A 17 5.97 1.82 -11.87
N GLU A 18 6.01 2.56 -12.99
CA GLU A 18 4.98 3.52 -13.36
C GLU A 18 3.59 2.85 -13.49
N GLY A 19 3.53 1.68 -14.14
CA GLY A 19 2.29 0.91 -14.24
C GLY A 19 1.75 0.47 -12.88
N TRP A 20 2.62 0.03 -11.96
CA TRP A 20 2.20 -0.30 -10.61
C TRP A 20 1.82 0.92 -9.80
N GLU A 21 2.50 2.06 -9.96
CA GLU A 21 2.16 3.31 -9.28
C GLU A 21 0.81 3.86 -9.74
N ALA A 22 0.47 3.69 -11.02
CA ALA A 22 -0.85 4.03 -11.56
C ALA A 22 -1.99 3.21 -10.90
N ASP A 23 -1.71 1.93 -10.59
CA ASP A 23 -2.64 1.00 -9.96
C ASP A 23 -2.46 0.93 -8.42
N ASP A 24 -2.04 2.02 -7.76
CA ASP A 24 -1.85 2.11 -6.30
C ASP A 24 -0.99 1.00 -5.68
N CYS A 25 -0.09 0.46 -6.49
CA CYS A 25 0.86 -0.62 -6.21
C CYS A 25 0.22 -1.95 -5.80
N VAL A 26 -1.06 -2.14 -6.15
CA VAL A 26 -1.79 -3.40 -5.95
C VAL A 26 -1.02 -4.57 -6.56
N ASN A 27 -0.70 -4.48 -7.85
CA ASN A 27 -0.13 -5.59 -8.61
C ASN A 27 1.25 -5.99 -8.06
N PHE A 28 2.04 -5.01 -7.64
CA PHE A 28 3.30 -5.23 -6.95
C PHE A 28 3.11 -5.95 -5.61
N ALA A 29 2.24 -5.41 -4.75
CA ALA A 29 2.00 -5.96 -3.43
C ALA A 29 1.44 -7.39 -3.51
N VAL A 30 0.49 -7.65 -4.43
CA VAL A 30 -0.06 -8.99 -4.69
C VAL A 30 1.03 -9.94 -5.17
N GLY A 31 1.89 -9.50 -6.09
CA GLY A 31 3.03 -10.28 -6.56
C GLY A 31 3.98 -10.65 -5.42
N LEU A 32 4.34 -9.69 -4.58
CA LEU A 32 5.23 -9.91 -3.45
C LEU A 32 4.60 -10.85 -2.40
N ALA A 33 3.35 -10.63 -2.03
CA ALA A 33 2.60 -11.50 -1.10
C ALA A 33 2.45 -12.94 -1.62
N ARG A 34 2.42 -13.14 -2.95
CA ARG A 34 2.44 -14.48 -3.56
C ARG A 34 3.78 -15.16 -3.37
N LEU A 35 4.87 -14.43 -3.60
CA LEU A 35 6.24 -14.95 -3.49
C LEU A 35 6.65 -15.23 -2.04
N THR A 36 6.27 -14.35 -1.11
CA THR A 36 6.73 -14.43 0.29
C THR A 36 5.74 -15.13 1.23
N GLY A 37 4.47 -15.22 0.85
CA GLY A 37 3.40 -15.68 1.74
C GLY A 37 2.93 -14.63 2.74
N TRP A 38 3.43 -13.40 2.66
CA TRP A 38 3.07 -12.30 3.56
C TRP A 38 1.63 -11.80 3.33
N LEU A 39 1.09 -11.10 4.33
CA LEU A 39 -0.25 -10.53 4.29
C LEU A 39 -0.25 -9.19 3.55
N LEU A 40 -1.37 -8.87 2.90
CA LEU A 40 -1.54 -7.59 2.22
C LEU A 40 -2.07 -6.57 3.21
N HIS A 41 -1.42 -5.43 3.26
CA HIS A 41 -1.84 -4.27 4.02
C HIS A 41 -2.46 -3.27 3.06
N VAL A 42 -3.63 -2.77 3.41
CA VAL A 42 -4.34 -1.74 2.64
C VAL A 42 -4.67 -0.58 3.57
N ASP A 43 -4.26 0.61 3.17
CA ASP A 43 -4.71 1.85 3.79
C ASP A 43 -5.86 2.44 2.97
N TRP A 44 -6.90 2.84 3.69
CA TRP A 44 -8.15 3.36 3.16
C TRP A 44 -8.39 4.77 3.66
N TRP A 45 -9.02 5.60 2.85
CA TRP A 45 -9.65 6.85 3.27
C TRP A 45 -11.13 6.61 3.53
N SER A 46 -11.61 7.00 4.71
CA SER A 46 -13.02 7.09 5.03
C SER A 46 -13.42 8.53 5.21
N THR A 47 -14.59 8.93 4.71
CA THR A 47 -15.20 10.24 5.02
C THR A 47 -15.87 10.27 6.40
N SER A 48 -16.01 9.11 7.05
CA SER A 48 -16.51 9.01 8.41
C SER A 48 -15.42 9.38 9.42
N THR A 49 -15.76 10.22 10.38
CA THR A 49 -14.91 10.53 11.55
C THR A 49 -14.91 9.40 12.59
N GLU A 50 -15.81 8.44 12.45
CA GLU A 50 -15.90 7.32 13.39
C GLU A 50 -14.96 6.20 12.95
N HIS A 51 -13.96 5.89 13.77
CA HIS A 51 -13.12 4.70 13.63
C HIS A 51 -13.95 3.45 13.94
N ARG A 52 -14.79 3.01 13.00
CA ARG A 52 -15.49 1.72 13.08
C ARG A 52 -14.81 0.73 12.15
N GLU A 53 -14.50 -0.45 12.67
CA GLU A 53 -13.98 -1.58 11.88
C GLU A 53 -15.03 -2.10 10.87
N ASP A 54 -16.31 -1.74 11.07
CA ASP A 54 -17.45 -2.16 10.26
C ASP A 54 -17.82 -1.15 9.14
N ILE A 55 -16.95 -0.22 8.78
CA ILE A 55 -17.25 0.69 7.66
C ILE A 55 -17.35 -0.15 6.37
N PRO A 56 -18.49 -0.11 5.66
CA PRO A 56 -18.64 -0.84 4.41
C PRO A 56 -17.56 -0.45 3.39
N LEU A 57 -16.99 -1.44 2.68
CA LEU A 57 -15.88 -1.23 1.74
C LEU A 57 -16.22 -0.24 0.61
N ASP A 58 -17.50 -0.13 0.23
CA ASP A 58 -18.05 0.81 -0.74
C ASP A 58 -17.96 2.28 -0.29
N GLN A 59 -17.80 2.52 1.01
CA GLN A 59 -17.58 3.86 1.58
C GLN A 59 -16.11 4.16 1.81
N LEU A 60 -15.23 3.18 1.60
CA LEU A 60 -13.79 3.31 1.75
C LEU A 60 -13.15 3.52 0.39
N ARG A 61 -12.37 4.60 0.28
CA ARG A 61 -11.54 4.84 -0.90
C ARG A 61 -10.15 4.27 -0.65
N PRO A 62 -9.66 3.34 -1.47
CA PRO A 62 -8.32 2.81 -1.28
C PRO A 62 -7.29 3.92 -1.52
N LEU A 63 -6.27 3.96 -0.66
CA LEU A 63 -5.15 4.89 -0.78
C LEU A 63 -3.91 4.17 -1.30
N ARG A 64 -3.52 3.07 -0.67
CA ARG A 64 -2.29 2.35 -1.02
C ARG A 64 -2.36 0.90 -0.55
N VAL A 65 -1.87 -0.02 -1.39
CA VAL A 65 -1.66 -1.43 -1.02
C VAL A 65 -0.17 -1.70 -0.93
N TYR A 66 0.25 -2.37 0.14
CA TYR A 66 1.64 -2.74 0.37
C TYR A 66 1.72 -4.03 1.19
N VAL A 67 2.94 -4.51 1.38
CA VAL A 67 3.23 -5.65 2.24
C VAL A 67 4.17 -5.17 3.34
N ALA A 68 3.92 -5.58 4.57
CA ALA A 68 4.82 -5.31 5.69
C ALA A 68 5.35 -6.63 6.27
N ASP A 69 6.55 -6.59 6.83
CA ASP A 69 7.05 -7.65 7.70
C ASP A 69 6.70 -7.37 9.18
N ASN A 70 7.01 -8.33 10.05
CA ASN A 70 6.78 -8.20 11.49
C ASN A 70 7.74 -7.20 12.18
N HIS A 71 8.64 -6.55 11.44
CA HIS A 71 9.66 -5.62 11.93
C HIS A 71 9.37 -4.18 11.47
N ASP A 72 8.11 -3.85 11.19
CA ASP A 72 7.66 -2.53 10.75
C ASP A 72 8.29 -2.04 9.43
N GLN A 73 8.82 -2.96 8.60
CA GLN A 73 9.32 -2.63 7.28
C GLN A 73 8.23 -2.82 6.24
N ILE A 74 7.91 -1.73 5.55
CA ILE A 74 7.00 -1.71 4.41
C ILE A 74 7.80 -1.94 3.14
N PHE A 75 7.35 -2.92 2.35
CA PHE A 75 7.86 -3.23 1.04
C PHE A 75 6.92 -2.63 0.00
N ASP A 76 7.42 -1.61 -0.68
CA ASP A 76 6.72 -0.88 -1.73
C ASP A 76 7.54 -0.90 -3.02
N VAL A 77 6.96 -0.47 -4.15
CA VAL A 77 7.67 -0.37 -5.45
C VAL A 77 8.86 0.58 -5.36
N CYS A 78 8.76 1.62 -4.53
CA CYS A 78 9.85 2.53 -4.23
C CYS A 78 10.91 1.92 -3.28
N GLY A 79 10.76 0.62 -2.98
CA GLY A 79 11.53 -0.28 -2.13
C GLY A 79 11.24 -0.16 -0.63
N THR A 80 12.06 -0.85 0.17
CA THR A 80 11.82 -1.00 1.61
C THR A 80 11.98 0.30 2.37
N ARG A 81 11.01 0.61 3.24
CA ARG A 81 10.97 1.79 4.12
C ARG A 81 10.38 1.41 5.47
N SER A 82 10.69 2.17 6.51
CA SER A 82 9.97 2.03 7.79
C SER A 82 8.52 2.51 7.65
N ILE A 83 7.61 2.00 8.50
CA ILE A 83 6.22 2.45 8.55
C ILE A 83 6.11 3.98 8.70
N ARG A 84 6.95 4.59 9.55
CA ARG A 84 6.96 6.04 9.77
C ARG A 84 7.31 6.81 8.50
N GLU A 85 8.38 6.42 7.81
CA GLU A 85 8.81 7.09 6.59
C GLU A 85 7.78 6.95 5.47
N PHE A 86 7.16 5.77 5.37
CA PHE A 86 6.09 5.51 4.41
C PHE A 86 4.88 6.39 4.69
N SER A 87 4.44 6.48 5.95
CA SER A 87 3.32 7.33 6.33
C SER A 87 3.58 8.79 6.02
N GLU A 88 4.77 9.31 6.39
CA GLU A 88 5.12 10.72 6.19
C GLU A 88 5.28 11.09 4.71
N LYS A 89 5.92 10.23 3.90
CA LYS A 89 6.30 10.57 2.52
C LYS A 89 5.28 10.16 1.47
N ILE A 90 4.55 9.06 1.69
CA ILE A 90 3.57 8.53 0.73
C ILE A 90 2.16 8.75 1.26
N LEU A 91 1.81 8.16 2.40
CA LEU A 91 0.41 8.08 2.84
C LEU A 91 -0.18 9.46 3.10
N PHE A 92 0.51 10.35 3.83
CA PHE A 92 0.00 11.70 4.06
C PHE A 92 -0.10 12.54 2.79
N LYS A 93 0.73 12.30 1.78
CA LYS A 93 0.57 12.95 0.48
C LYS A 93 -0.69 12.44 -0.21
N LEU A 94 -0.92 11.14 -0.22
CA LEU A 94 -2.13 10.54 -0.78
C LEU A 94 -3.39 11.03 -0.06
N ILE A 95 -3.36 11.10 1.28
CA ILE A 95 -4.45 11.67 2.08
C ILE A 95 -4.70 13.14 1.72
N ARG A 96 -3.65 13.96 1.54
CA ARG A 96 -3.84 15.37 1.15
C ARG A 96 -4.38 15.53 -0.27
N THR A 97 -3.98 14.65 -1.18
CA THR A 97 -4.37 14.75 -2.60
C THR A 97 -5.74 14.11 -2.87
N ARG A 98 -6.04 12.99 -2.22
CA ARG A 98 -7.23 12.16 -2.47
C ARG A 98 -8.23 12.14 -1.32
N GLY A 99 -7.78 12.48 -0.12
CA GLY A 99 -8.65 12.61 1.04
C GLY A 99 -9.52 13.86 0.91
N LEU A 100 -10.82 13.67 1.12
CA LEU A 100 -11.84 14.71 1.02
C LEU A 100 -12.60 14.79 2.34
N GLY A 101 -12.81 16.02 2.84
CA GLY A 101 -13.57 16.31 4.05
C GLY A 101 -12.85 15.97 5.36
N ASN A 102 -13.59 15.89 6.46
CA ASN A 102 -13.09 15.58 7.81
C ASN A 102 -12.89 14.06 8.03
N GLY A 103 -12.35 13.37 7.03
CA GLY A 103 -12.18 11.92 7.04
C GLY A 103 -10.96 11.43 7.82
N GLY A 104 -10.80 10.11 7.87
CA GLY A 104 -9.70 9.42 8.54
C GLY A 104 -9.09 8.30 7.69
N CYS A 105 -7.84 7.94 8.01
CA CYS A 105 -7.19 6.77 7.42
C CYS A 105 -7.54 5.52 8.23
N VAL A 106 -7.96 4.45 7.55
CA VAL A 106 -8.25 3.15 8.14
C VAL A 106 -7.28 2.13 7.58
N HIS A 107 -6.61 1.41 8.47
CA HIS A 107 -5.69 0.34 8.09
C HIS A 107 -6.41 -1.01 8.11
N SER A 108 -6.18 -1.85 7.11
CA SER A 108 -6.73 -3.21 7.08
C SER A 108 -5.69 -4.21 6.59
N VAL A 109 -5.65 -5.36 7.26
CA VAL A 109 -4.84 -6.51 6.85
C VAL A 109 -5.75 -7.52 6.16
N LEU A 110 -5.54 -7.72 4.87
CA LEU A 110 -6.39 -8.57 4.04
C LEU A 110 -5.67 -9.88 3.69
N ARG A 111 -6.42 -10.98 3.83
CA ARG A 111 -6.05 -12.24 3.17
C ARG A 111 -6.29 -12.09 1.67
N ARG A 112 -5.45 -12.76 0.86
CA ARG A 112 -5.33 -12.67 -0.61
C ARG A 112 -6.65 -12.44 -1.36
N SER A 113 -7.70 -13.19 -1.03
CA SER A 113 -9.00 -13.13 -1.70
C SER A 113 -9.76 -11.82 -1.49
N LYS A 114 -9.66 -11.20 -0.30
CA LYS A 114 -10.32 -9.91 -0.02
C LYS A 114 -9.54 -8.73 -0.60
N ALA A 115 -8.21 -8.84 -0.68
CA ALA A 115 -7.36 -7.79 -1.23
C ALA A 115 -7.57 -7.58 -2.74
N LEU A 116 -7.82 -8.67 -3.50
CA LEU A 116 -8.18 -8.56 -4.91
C LEU A 116 -9.53 -7.88 -5.13
N ILE A 117 -10.51 -8.12 -4.25
CA ILE A 117 -11.83 -7.47 -4.31
C ILE A 117 -11.68 -5.97 -4.00
N ALA A 118 -10.94 -5.64 -2.94
CA ALA A 118 -10.55 -4.29 -2.57
C ALA A 118 -9.81 -3.54 -3.70
N ALA A 119 -8.98 -4.26 -4.45
CA ALA A 119 -8.26 -3.71 -5.59
C ALA A 119 -9.16 -3.53 -6.83
N SER A 120 -10.11 -4.42 -7.07
CA SER A 120 -11.06 -4.28 -8.18
C SER A 120 -12.06 -3.14 -8.01
N THR A 121 -12.18 -2.59 -6.80
CA THR A 121 -12.96 -1.38 -6.49
C THR A 121 -12.14 -0.08 -6.59
N MET A 122 -10.84 -0.16 -6.88
CA MET A 122 -10.04 1.04 -7.12
C MET A 122 -10.47 1.67 -8.45
N PRO A 123 -10.77 2.97 -8.50
CA PRO A 123 -11.04 3.63 -9.76
C PRO A 123 -9.76 3.62 -10.61
N THR A 124 -9.80 2.94 -11.75
CA THR A 124 -8.83 3.16 -12.84
C THR A 124 -8.98 4.62 -13.28
N GLN A 125 -7.92 5.41 -13.10
CA GLN A 125 -7.86 6.76 -13.68
C GLN A 125 -7.84 6.71 -15.20
#